data_AF-A0A4Q1JJ88-F1
#
_entry.id   AF-A0A4Q1JJ88-F1
#
_cell.length_a   1.000
_cell.length_b   1.000
_cell.length_c   1.000
_cell.angle_alpha   90.00
_cell.angle_beta   90.00
_cell.angle_gamma   90.00
#
_symmetry.space_group_name_H-M   'P 1'
#
loop_
_entity.id
_entity.type
_entity.pdbx_description
1 polymer ?
#
loop_
_entity_poly.entity_id
_entity_poly.type
_entity_poly.pdbx_seq_one_letter_code
_entity_poly.pdbx_strand_id
1 'polypeptide(L)'
;MRIIITLMLFVLMHISVHGQESKSPKYFLNSKEFSLEKVYLNPTSIDSISVEKESKNGEVYIFTKDKCLSLIPLKILIKEYTDIKRIGKSTLFKINDKYIYDIEGIEFDESYFIYVEVIDVSKAQYLNNNYKGLTIVEIDLETEKRKPGIRIRGNHEIVENLNK
;
A
#
# COMPACT_ATOMS: atom_id res chain seq x y z
N MET A 1 -9.39 43.98 -42.74
CA MET A 1 -9.17 42.52 -42.65
C MET A 1 -7.77 42.15 -42.15
N ARG A 2 -6.68 42.76 -42.65
CA ARG A 2 -5.30 42.47 -42.19
C ARG A 2 -5.04 42.74 -40.69
N ILE A 3 -5.61 43.82 -40.13
CA ILE A 3 -5.41 44.20 -38.71
C ILE A 3 -6.02 43.18 -37.73
N ILE A 4 -7.15 42.57 -38.09
CA ILE A 4 -7.85 41.59 -37.23
C ILE A 4 -7.02 40.30 -37.12
N ILE A 5 -6.38 39.89 -38.21
CA ILE A 5 -5.51 38.70 -38.24
C ILE A 5 -4.29 38.91 -37.34
N THR A 6 -3.69 40.11 -37.36
CA THR A 6 -2.54 40.43 -36.50
C THR A 6 -2.90 40.44 -35.02
N LEU A 7 -4.08 40.96 -34.67
CA LEU A 7 -4.55 41.02 -33.28
C LEU A 7 -4.86 39.61 -32.72
N MET A 8 -5.45 38.75 -33.55
CA MET A 8 -5.75 37.36 -33.19
C MET A 8 -4.47 36.53 -32.98
N LEU A 9 -3.39 36.83 -33.72
CA LEU A 9 -2.08 36.21 -33.51
C LEU A 9 -1.44 36.60 -32.17
N PHE A 10 -1.65 37.84 -31.73
CA PHE A 10 -1.11 38.35 -30.46
C PHE A 10 -1.83 37.77 -29.24
N VAL A 11 -3.14 37.51 -29.34
CA VAL A 11 -3.92 36.86 -28.27
C VAL A 11 -3.52 35.40 -28.08
N LEU A 12 -3.14 34.69 -29.16
CA LEU A 12 -2.71 33.29 -29.09
C LEU A 12 -1.32 33.11 -28.43
N MET A 13 -0.47 34.15 -28.44
CA MET A 13 0.85 34.12 -27.79
C MET A 13 0.79 34.29 -26.26
N HIS A 14 -0.36 34.69 -25.71
CA HIS A 14 -0.53 34.91 -24.26
C HIS A 14 -1.18 33.74 -23.52
N ILE A 15 -1.46 32.61 -24.20
CA ILE A 15 -1.89 31.39 -23.53
C ILE A 15 -0.64 30.69 -23.00
N SER A 16 -0.03 31.27 -21.95
CA SER A 16 0.95 30.58 -21.14
C SER A 16 0.23 29.45 -20.41
N VAL A 17 0.23 28.27 -21.03
CA VAL A 17 -0.17 27.01 -20.43
C VAL A 17 0.71 26.84 -19.19
N HIS A 18 0.12 27.09 -18.01
CA HIS A 18 0.71 26.72 -16.73
C HIS A 18 0.63 25.20 -16.63
N GLY A 19 1.46 24.50 -17.40
CA GLY A 19 1.66 23.07 -17.25
C GLY A 19 2.30 22.85 -15.88
N GLN A 20 1.54 22.28 -14.95
CA GLN A 20 2.11 21.74 -13.72
C GLN A 20 3.24 20.78 -14.12
N GLU A 21 4.45 20.99 -13.59
CA GLU A 21 5.50 19.97 -13.70
C GLU A 21 4.96 18.67 -13.12
N SER A 22 5.03 17.56 -13.87
CA SER A 22 4.39 16.28 -13.48
C SER A 22 5.13 15.53 -12.36
N LYS A 23 5.95 16.22 -11.57
CA LYS A 23 6.74 15.59 -10.52
C LYS A 23 5.89 15.49 -9.25
N SER A 24 5.90 14.31 -8.64
CA SER A 24 5.23 14.08 -7.37
C SER A 24 5.76 15.04 -6.29
N PRO A 25 4.88 15.54 -5.40
CA PRO A 25 5.32 16.36 -4.27
C PRO A 25 6.17 15.53 -3.31
N LYS A 26 6.93 16.21 -2.46
CA LYS A 26 7.60 15.57 -1.32
C LYS A 26 6.60 15.38 -0.18
N TYR A 27 6.76 14.28 0.56
CA TYR A 27 5.90 13.96 1.69
C TYR A 27 6.70 13.96 2.98
N PHE A 28 6.15 14.60 4.01
CA PHE A 28 6.73 14.68 5.33
C PHE A 28 5.74 14.13 6.35
N LEU A 29 6.21 13.26 7.24
CA LEU A 29 5.47 12.72 8.37
C LEU A 29 6.13 13.26 9.64
N ASN A 30 5.42 14.07 10.42
CA ASN A 30 5.95 14.76 11.60
C ASN A 30 7.29 15.48 11.30
N SER A 31 7.33 16.21 10.17
CA SER A 31 8.52 16.93 9.68
C SER A 31 9.70 16.07 9.21
N LYS A 32 9.53 14.75 9.07
CA LYS A 32 10.53 13.84 8.48
C LYS A 32 10.08 13.39 7.09
N GLU A 33 10.96 13.54 6.09
CA GLU A 33 10.67 13.10 4.72
C GLU A 33 10.45 11.58 4.67
N PHE A 34 9.44 11.12 3.93
CA PHE A 34 9.11 9.71 3.76
C PHE A 34 8.54 9.43 2.37
N SER A 35 8.49 8.14 1.99
CA SER A 35 7.86 7.69 0.75
C SER A 35 6.42 7.26 0.98
N LEU A 36 5.47 7.99 0.40
CA LEU A 36 4.03 7.69 0.50
C LEU A 36 3.69 6.28 -0.03
N GLU A 37 4.42 5.79 -1.01
CA GLU A 37 4.20 4.47 -1.61
C GLU A 37 4.65 3.31 -0.71
N LYS A 38 5.43 3.60 0.33
CA LYS A 38 6.09 2.61 1.19
C LYS A 38 5.58 2.62 2.63
N VAL A 39 5.03 3.74 3.10
CA VAL A 39 4.55 3.87 4.47
C VAL A 39 3.02 3.83 4.50
N TYR A 40 2.48 2.79 5.13
CA TYR A 40 1.04 2.61 5.33
C TYR A 40 0.63 3.29 6.63
N LEU A 41 0.07 4.50 6.54
CA LEU A 41 -0.42 5.29 7.66
C LEU A 41 -1.89 5.00 7.95
N ASN A 42 -2.27 4.87 9.22
CA ASN A 42 -3.66 4.73 9.61
C ASN A 42 -4.35 6.09 9.53
N PRO A 43 -5.45 6.27 8.76
CA PRO A 43 -6.13 7.56 8.70
C PRO A 43 -6.62 8.05 10.07
N THR A 44 -6.87 7.13 11.01
CA THR A 44 -7.35 7.47 12.35
C THR A 44 -6.25 8.06 13.26
N SER A 45 -4.96 7.79 12.96
CA SER A 45 -3.81 8.33 13.69
C SER A 45 -3.35 9.69 13.16
N ILE A 46 -3.84 10.12 11.99
CA ILE A 46 -3.58 11.45 11.42
C ILE A 46 -4.39 12.52 12.18
N ASP A 47 -3.71 13.60 12.55
CA ASP A 47 -4.30 14.80 13.14
C ASP A 47 -4.64 15.83 12.06
N SER A 48 -3.67 16.15 11.22
CA SER A 48 -3.85 17.15 10.16
C SER A 48 -2.94 16.90 8.95
N ILE A 49 -3.35 17.47 7.81
CA ILE A 49 -2.57 17.46 6.58
C ILE A 49 -2.48 18.90 6.07
N SER A 50 -1.26 19.37 5.80
CA SER A 50 -0.98 20.68 5.21
C SER A 50 -0.29 20.51 3.87
N VAL A 51 -0.60 21.40 2.92
CA VAL A 51 -0.04 21.36 1.57
C VAL A 51 0.57 22.72 1.25
N GLU A 52 1.88 22.73 1.01
CA GLU A 52 2.62 23.91 0.59
C GLU A 52 2.86 23.85 -0.92
N LYS A 53 2.22 24.77 -1.65
CA LYS A 53 2.24 24.79 -3.11
C LYS A 53 3.36 25.63 -3.70
N GLU A 54 3.96 26.51 -2.90
CA GLU A 54 4.96 27.49 -3.36
C GLU A 54 6.37 26.89 -3.50
N SER A 55 6.58 25.66 -3.01
CA SER A 55 7.81 24.92 -3.22
C SER A 55 7.91 24.39 -4.67
N LYS A 56 9.12 24.01 -5.08
CA LYS A 56 9.45 23.67 -6.49
C LYS A 56 8.51 22.61 -7.12
N ASN A 57 8.06 21.61 -6.35
CA ASN A 57 7.16 20.55 -6.80
C ASN A 57 5.95 20.34 -5.86
N GLY A 58 5.72 21.26 -4.92
CA GLY A 58 4.77 21.06 -3.83
C GLY A 58 5.33 20.15 -2.71
N GLU A 59 4.88 20.42 -1.48
CA GLU A 59 5.21 19.63 -0.29
C GLU A 59 3.92 19.31 0.48
N VAL A 60 3.83 18.09 0.98
CA VAL A 60 2.69 17.61 1.77
C VAL A 60 3.21 17.22 3.15
N TYR A 61 2.67 17.87 4.17
CA TYR A 61 2.99 17.62 5.57
C TYR A 61 1.84 16.89 6.24
N ILE A 62 2.12 15.72 6.78
CA ILE A 62 1.18 14.90 7.54
C ILE A 62 1.62 14.93 8.99
N PHE A 63 0.73 15.38 9.87
CA PHE A 63 0.94 15.41 11.31
C PHE A 63 0.06 14.35 11.97
N THR A 64 0.65 13.54 12.83
CA THR A 64 -0.08 12.51 13.58
C THR A 64 -0.47 13.01 14.96
N LYS A 65 -1.54 12.44 15.51
CA LYS A 65 -2.04 12.76 16.87
C LYS A 65 -0.99 12.46 17.93
N ASP A 66 -0.23 11.38 17.73
CA ASP A 66 0.96 11.07 18.51
C ASP A 66 2.22 11.56 17.77
N LYS A 67 3.06 12.36 18.42
CA LYS A 67 4.32 12.85 17.84
C LYS A 67 5.34 11.74 17.62
N CYS A 68 5.24 10.65 18.38
CA CYS A 68 6.12 9.48 18.31
C CYS A 68 5.40 8.31 17.62
N LEU A 69 4.94 8.51 16.39
CA LEU A 69 4.34 7.42 15.61
C LEU A 69 5.34 6.26 15.47
N SER A 70 4.94 5.09 15.96
CA SER A 70 5.72 3.87 15.77
C SER A 70 5.34 3.21 14.46
N LEU A 71 6.37 2.83 13.71
CA LEU A 71 6.26 2.19 12.40
C LEU A 71 6.95 0.83 12.48
N ILE A 72 6.24 -0.22 12.06
CA ILE A 72 6.77 -1.58 11.96
C ILE A 72 7.24 -1.84 10.53
N PRO A 73 8.53 -2.16 10.31
CA PRO A 73 9.01 -2.63 9.02
C PRO A 73 8.39 -3.97 8.63
N LEU A 74 8.05 -4.15 7.35
CA LEU A 74 7.47 -5.40 6.82
C LEU A 74 8.26 -6.65 7.22
N LYS A 75 9.60 -6.58 7.22
CA LYS A 75 10.46 -7.70 7.61
C LYS A 75 10.24 -8.15 9.06
N ILE A 76 9.98 -7.21 9.97
CA ILE A 76 9.69 -7.50 11.38
C ILE A 76 8.30 -8.14 11.46
N LEU A 77 7.32 -7.52 10.80
CA LEU A 77 5.94 -8.02 10.74
C LEU A 77 5.86 -9.48 10.24
N ILE A 78 6.55 -9.82 9.16
CA ILE A 78 6.56 -11.21 8.66
C ILE A 78 7.18 -12.18 9.65
N LYS A 79 8.25 -11.78 10.33
CA LYS A 79 8.94 -12.63 11.30
C LYS A 79 8.08 -12.88 12.55
N GLU A 80 7.27 -11.92 12.96
CA GLU A 80 6.42 -12.01 14.15
C GLU A 80 5.11 -12.76 13.90
N TYR A 81 4.51 -12.56 12.72
CA TYR A 81 3.18 -13.08 12.40
C TYR A 81 3.20 -14.35 11.53
N THR A 82 4.38 -14.81 11.09
CA THR A 82 4.50 -16.00 10.23
C THR A 82 5.73 -16.84 10.56
N ASP A 83 5.73 -18.11 10.15
CA ASP A 83 6.89 -19.00 10.25
C ASP A 83 7.92 -18.82 9.11
N ILE A 84 7.75 -17.80 8.26
CA ILE A 84 8.63 -17.58 7.10
C ILE A 84 9.97 -17.03 7.58
N LYS A 85 10.98 -17.90 7.66
CA LYS A 85 12.34 -17.54 8.11
C LYS A 85 13.08 -16.61 7.15
N ARG A 86 12.77 -16.67 5.85
CA ARG A 86 13.44 -15.87 4.82
C ARG A 86 12.49 -15.54 3.68
N ILE A 87 12.37 -14.25 3.37
CA ILE A 87 11.66 -13.77 2.19
C ILE A 87 12.53 -14.07 0.96
N GLY A 88 12.02 -14.94 0.09
CA GLY A 88 12.73 -15.41 -1.11
C GLY A 88 12.15 -14.84 -2.40
N LYS A 89 12.77 -15.17 -3.54
CA LYS A 89 12.27 -14.79 -4.87
C LYS A 89 10.89 -15.38 -5.20
N SER A 90 10.49 -16.44 -4.48
CA SER A 90 9.19 -17.10 -4.64
C SER A 90 8.16 -16.61 -3.63
N THR A 91 8.37 -15.46 -2.98
CA THR A 91 7.40 -14.85 -2.07
C THR A 91 6.76 -13.65 -2.76
N LEU A 92 5.43 -13.67 -2.89
CA LEU A 92 4.65 -12.55 -3.40
C LEU A 92 3.87 -11.92 -2.25
N PHE A 93 3.89 -10.59 -2.17
CA PHE A 93 3.15 -9.86 -1.15
C PHE A 93 1.89 -9.24 -1.75
N LYS A 94 0.81 -9.28 -0.98
CA LYS A 94 -0.44 -8.61 -1.28
C LYS A 94 -0.87 -7.83 -0.06
N ILE A 95 -0.99 -6.51 -0.18
CA ILE A 95 -1.41 -5.61 0.92
C ILE A 95 -2.71 -4.94 0.50
N ASN A 96 -3.79 -5.09 1.28
CA ASN A 96 -5.13 -4.55 0.96
C ASN A 96 -5.53 -4.78 -0.52
N ASP A 97 -5.48 -6.04 -0.94
CA ASP A 97 -5.78 -6.48 -2.31
C ASP A 97 -4.83 -6.03 -3.43
N LYS A 98 -3.73 -5.34 -3.12
CA LYS A 98 -2.76 -4.91 -4.13
C LYS A 98 -1.47 -5.74 -4.05
N TYR A 99 -1.02 -6.23 -5.19
CA TYR A 99 0.27 -6.92 -5.30
C TYR A 99 1.43 -5.94 -5.17
N ILE A 100 2.39 -6.31 -4.34
CA ILE A 100 3.56 -5.50 -4.03
C ILE A 100 4.80 -6.23 -4.51
N TYR A 101 5.46 -5.66 -5.51
CA TYR A 101 6.66 -6.24 -6.12
C TYR A 101 7.96 -5.79 -5.45
N ASP A 102 7.99 -4.53 -5.01
CA ASP A 102 9.13 -3.96 -4.29
C ASP A 102 8.77 -3.77 -2.82
N ILE A 103 9.32 -4.64 -1.99
CA ILE A 103 9.08 -4.71 -0.54
C ILE A 103 10.07 -3.89 0.28
N GLU A 104 11.10 -3.31 -0.34
CA GLU A 104 12.12 -2.57 0.39
C GLU A 104 11.53 -1.28 0.96
N GLY A 105 11.87 -1.01 2.22
CA GLY A 105 11.43 0.19 2.94
C GLY A 105 9.94 0.22 3.31
N ILE A 106 9.20 -0.88 3.16
CA ILE A 106 7.79 -0.91 3.56
C ILE A 106 7.65 -0.90 5.07
N GLU A 107 6.83 0.02 5.57
CA GLU A 107 6.55 0.23 6.98
C GLU A 107 5.05 0.41 7.22
N PHE A 108 4.57 -0.05 8.36
CA PHE A 108 3.16 0.00 8.77
C PHE A 108 3.01 0.74 10.08
N ASP A 109 2.02 1.62 10.16
CA ASP A 109 1.58 2.22 11.41
C ASP A 109 1.08 1.14 12.40
N GLU A 110 1.63 1.13 13.61
CA GLU A 110 1.29 0.18 14.68
C GLU A 110 -0.18 0.23 15.12
N SER A 111 -0.86 1.34 14.85
CA SER A 111 -2.28 1.51 15.20
C SER A 111 -3.23 0.68 14.32
N TYR A 112 -2.74 0.05 13.25
CA TYR A 112 -3.55 -0.88 12.47
C TYR A 112 -3.83 -2.19 13.21
N PHE A 113 -5.02 -2.74 13.03
CA PHE A 113 -5.25 -4.17 13.21
C PHE A 113 -4.73 -4.90 11.98
N ILE A 114 -3.56 -5.55 12.13
CA ILE A 114 -2.88 -6.21 11.01
C ILE A 114 -3.19 -7.70 11.02
N TYR A 115 -3.69 -8.21 9.90
CA TYR A 115 -3.96 -9.63 9.69
C TYR A 115 -3.05 -10.16 8.59
N VAL A 116 -2.32 -11.24 8.89
CA VAL A 116 -1.38 -11.86 7.95
C VAL A 116 -1.87 -13.28 7.66
N GLU A 117 -2.08 -13.59 6.38
CA GLU A 117 -2.40 -14.92 5.89
C GLU A 117 -1.32 -15.39 4.92
N VAL A 118 -0.81 -16.60 5.15
CA VAL A 118 0.21 -17.21 4.29
C VAL A 118 -0.46 -18.31 3.46
N ILE A 119 -0.50 -18.11 2.16
CA ILE A 119 -1.05 -19.06 1.19
C ILE A 119 0.11 -19.77 0.51
N ASP A 120 0.28 -21.03 0.85
CA ASP A 120 1.20 -21.93 0.15
C ASP A 120 0.51 -22.51 -1.08
N VAL A 121 0.80 -21.93 -2.24
CA VAL A 121 0.22 -22.42 -3.51
C VAL A 121 1.00 -23.59 -4.09
N SER A 122 2.12 -24.00 -3.48
CA SER A 122 2.94 -25.13 -3.97
C SER A 122 2.17 -26.46 -4.02
N LYS A 123 1.07 -26.57 -3.27
CA LYS A 123 0.20 -27.76 -3.22
C LYS A 123 -0.82 -27.82 -4.37
N ALA A 124 -0.97 -26.76 -5.16
CA ALA A 124 -1.90 -26.74 -6.28
C ALA A 124 -1.37 -27.58 -7.45
N GLN A 125 -2.07 -28.68 -7.76
CA GLN A 125 -1.63 -29.68 -8.75
C GLN A 125 -1.53 -29.13 -10.18
N TYR A 126 -2.24 -28.05 -10.50
CA TYR A 126 -2.26 -27.45 -11.84
C TYR A 126 -1.16 -26.42 -12.08
N LEU A 127 -0.36 -26.08 -11.06
CA LEU A 127 0.73 -25.12 -11.22
C LEU A 127 1.93 -25.76 -11.90
N ASN A 128 2.47 -25.06 -12.91
CA ASN A 128 3.71 -25.44 -13.58
C ASN A 128 4.85 -25.56 -12.55
N ASN A 129 5.79 -26.49 -12.78
CA ASN A 129 6.97 -26.72 -11.95
C ASN A 129 7.76 -25.44 -11.62
N ASN A 130 7.73 -24.44 -12.50
CA ASN A 130 8.37 -23.13 -12.29
C ASN A 130 7.81 -22.32 -11.10
N TYR A 131 6.62 -22.67 -10.62
CA TYR A 131 5.96 -22.02 -9.48
C TYR A 131 5.93 -22.92 -8.23
N LYS A 132 6.65 -24.04 -8.25
CA LYS A 132 6.83 -24.89 -7.06
C LYS A 132 7.55 -24.09 -5.98
N GLY A 133 6.86 -23.87 -4.86
CA GLY A 133 7.36 -23.07 -3.74
C GLY A 133 6.98 -21.60 -3.80
N LEU A 134 6.04 -21.20 -4.66
CA LEU A 134 5.41 -19.89 -4.57
C LEU A 134 4.59 -19.80 -3.27
N THR A 135 4.85 -18.76 -2.49
CA THR A 135 4.10 -18.41 -1.28
C THR A 135 3.54 -17.01 -1.47
N ILE A 136 2.25 -16.85 -1.22
CA ILE A 136 1.61 -15.54 -1.21
C ILE A 136 1.39 -15.16 0.25
N VAL A 137 1.87 -13.97 0.62
CA VAL A 137 1.64 -13.39 1.93
C VAL A 137 0.61 -12.27 1.75
N GLU A 138 -0.60 -12.50 2.23
CA GLU A 138 -1.68 -11.52 2.24
C GLU A 138 -1.65 -10.77 3.59
N ILE A 139 -1.64 -9.44 3.52
CA ILE A 139 -1.64 -8.55 4.66
C ILE A 139 -2.85 -7.63 4.53
N ASP A 140 -3.79 -7.75 5.45
CA ASP A 140 -4.92 -6.84 5.55
C ASP A 140 -4.67 -5.85 6.70
N LEU A 141 -4.83 -4.57 6.39
CA LEU A 141 -4.70 -3.47 7.35
C LEU A 141 -6.08 -2.90 7.63
N GLU A 142 -6.55 -3.05 8.87
CA GLU A 142 -7.87 -2.54 9.28
C GLU A 142 -7.77 -1.51 10.39
N THR A 143 -8.61 -0.48 10.32
CA THR A 143 -8.66 0.57 11.36
C THR A 143 -9.47 0.14 12.58
N GLU A 144 -10.25 -0.94 12.44
CA GLU A 144 -11.06 -1.53 13.50
C GLU A 144 -10.84 -3.04 13.54
N LYS A 145 -11.06 -3.65 14.71
CA LYS A 145 -10.89 -5.09 14.87
C LYS A 145 -11.98 -5.86 14.14
N ARG A 146 -11.61 -6.86 13.33
CA ARG A 146 -12.55 -7.80 12.70
C ARG A 146 -13.48 -8.42 13.74
N LYS A 147 -14.78 -8.38 13.45
CA LYS A 147 -15.73 -9.25 14.16
C LYS A 147 -15.43 -10.71 13.78
N PRO A 148 -15.53 -11.66 14.73
CA PRO A 148 -15.32 -13.07 14.42
C PRO A 148 -16.26 -13.51 13.29
N GLY A 149 -15.69 -13.86 12.15
CA GLY A 149 -16.41 -14.41 11.00
C GLY A 149 -16.17 -15.91 10.92
N ILE A 150 -17.24 -16.69 10.75
CA ILE A 150 -17.12 -18.12 10.46
C ILE A 150 -16.75 -18.26 8.98
N ARG A 151 -15.51 -18.67 8.70
CA ARG A 151 -15.09 -19.07 7.35
C ARG A 151 -15.25 -20.59 7.22
N ILE A 152 -16.24 -21.04 6.45
CA ILE A 152 -16.37 -22.45 6.09
C ILE A 152 -15.27 -22.75 5.07
N ARG A 153 -14.18 -23.39 5.51
CA ARG A 153 -13.19 -23.98 4.61
C ARG A 153 -13.79 -25.28 4.09
N GLY A 154 -14.03 -25.36 2.79
CA GLY A 154 -14.48 -26.59 2.14
C GLY A 154 -13.39 -27.66 2.20
N ASN A 155 -13.30 -28.40 3.30
CA ASN A 155 -12.60 -29.67 3.30
C ASN A 155 -13.47 -30.68 2.55
N HIS A 156 -12.96 -31.23 1.46
CA HIS A 156 -13.42 -32.53 0.96
C HIS A 156 -13.07 -33.58 2.01
N GLU A 157 -13.93 -33.72 3.01
CA GLU A 157 -14.09 -34.90 3.87
C GLU A 157 -15.38 -34.71 4.67
N ILE A 158 -16.53 -34.87 3.99
CA ILE A 158 -17.75 -35.30 4.66
C ILE A 158 -17.55 -36.81 4.87
N VAL A 159 -16.84 -37.18 5.93
CA VAL A 159 -16.80 -38.57 6.39
C VAL A 159 -18.09 -38.84 7.15
N GLU A 160 -18.85 -39.77 6.58
CA GLU A 160 -20.00 -40.48 7.15
C GLU A 160 -19.98 -40.53 8.68
N ASN A 161 -20.98 -39.92 9.31
CA ASN A 161 -21.50 -40.34 10.61
C ASN A 161 -22.92 -39.78 10.80
N LEU A 162 -23.81 -40.16 9.89
CA LEU A 162 -25.26 -40.17 10.13
C LEU A 162 -25.74 -41.61 9.93
N ASN A 163 -25.30 -42.49 10.83
CA ASN A 163 -25.92 -43.79 11.10
C ASN A 163 -25.51 -44.21 12.52
N LYS A 164 -26.11 -43.57 13.53
CA LYS A 164 -26.44 -44.18 14.82
C LYS A 164 -27.71 -43.55 15.35
#